data_AF-A0RTK5-F1
#
_entry.id   AF-A0RTK5-F1
#
_cell.length_a   1.000
_cell.length_b   1.000
_cell.length_c   1.000
_cell.angle_alpha   90.00
_cell.angle_beta   90.00
_cell.angle_gamma   90.00
#
_symmetry.space_group_name_H-M   'P 1'
#
loop_
_entity.id
_entity.type
_entity.pdbx_description
1 polymer ?
#
loop_
_entity_poly.entity_id
_entity_poly.type
_entity_poly.pdbx_seq_one_letter_code
_entity_poly.pdbx_strand_id
1 'polypeptide(L)'
;MLTIFLSAGSFEAHAQHGESIPSWVRTIFNSYAEDHITDEEMLNIIGYLVQIGVIPISQSIIDPGNLYVTYYDNPNPRYDGVSGEVLRSSMILEREVDYINENFRLPHDIQIITEECGKKTTYYNNREIVICYEFINDLFYTNFISNEDKYKRDHDSMLKFAATQATSMLTYVIYHELAHALIDMYELPIKNQESAADQFASLVLLHRYGNSGTM
;
A
#
# COMPACT_ATOMS: atom_id res chain seq x y z
N MET A 1 33.88 19.34 -60.84
CA MET A 1 32.72 18.44 -60.81
C MET A 1 33.06 17.29 -59.87
N LEU A 2 32.69 17.41 -58.59
CA LEU A 2 32.13 16.37 -57.72
C LEU A 2 31.99 16.98 -56.31
N THR A 3 30.75 17.16 -55.89
CA THR A 3 30.33 17.69 -54.59
C THR A 3 30.05 16.48 -53.69
N ILE A 4 30.62 16.42 -52.49
CA ILE A 4 30.20 15.44 -51.47
C ILE A 4 29.67 16.23 -50.27
N PHE A 5 28.35 16.18 -50.12
CA PHE A 5 27.64 16.64 -48.94
C PHE A 5 27.77 15.58 -47.85
N LEU A 6 28.33 15.94 -46.70
CA LEU A 6 28.17 15.19 -45.45
C LEU A 6 26.93 15.77 -44.75
N SER A 7 25.80 15.08 -44.89
CA SER A 7 24.59 15.39 -44.12
C SER A 7 24.82 14.99 -42.66
N ALA A 8 24.79 15.97 -41.77
CA ALA A 8 24.59 15.72 -40.35
C ALA A 8 23.17 15.13 -40.18
N GLY A 9 23.10 13.84 -39.87
CA GLY A 9 21.86 13.21 -39.44
C GLY A 9 21.49 13.71 -38.06
N SER A 10 20.55 14.66 -38.00
CA SER A 10 19.81 14.99 -36.79
C SER A 10 18.95 13.78 -36.40
N PHE A 11 19.38 13.04 -35.38
CA PHE A 11 18.47 12.18 -34.64
C PHE A 11 17.58 13.09 -33.79
N GLU A 12 16.46 13.51 -34.35
CA GLU A 12 15.34 14.03 -33.58
C GLU A 12 14.64 12.85 -32.91
N ALA A 13 15.10 12.51 -31.70
CA ALA A 13 14.33 11.70 -30.78
C ALA A 13 13.12 12.54 -30.34
N HIS A 14 11.98 12.31 -31.01
CA HIS A 14 10.70 12.85 -30.60
C HIS A 14 10.22 12.08 -29.37
N ALA A 15 10.67 12.50 -28.18
CA ALA A 15 9.99 12.16 -26.94
C ALA A 15 8.70 12.98 -26.87
N GLN A 16 7.56 12.33 -27.10
CA GLN A 16 6.26 12.93 -26.84
C GLN A 16 6.09 13.02 -25.31
N HIS A 17 6.52 14.14 -24.74
CA HIS A 17 6.29 14.47 -23.34
C HIS A 17 4.78 14.72 -23.15
N GLY A 18 4.09 13.81 -22.44
CA GLY A 18 2.83 14.16 -21.78
C GLY A 18 3.09 15.36 -20.87
N GLU A 19 2.23 16.38 -20.94
CA GLU A 19 2.43 17.67 -20.28
C GLU A 19 2.74 17.50 -18.79
N SER A 20 3.98 17.78 -18.41
CA SER A 20 4.42 17.75 -17.02
C SER A 20 3.72 18.86 -16.25
N ILE A 21 3.11 18.53 -15.10
CA ILE A 21 2.54 19.51 -14.16
C ILE A 21 3.51 20.70 -14.02
N PRO A 22 3.07 21.95 -14.29
CA PRO A 22 3.95 23.11 -14.30
C PRO A 22 4.72 23.29 -12.98
N SER A 23 5.98 23.73 -13.04
CA SER A 23 6.83 23.87 -11.85
C SER A 23 6.25 24.80 -10.78
N TRP A 24 5.52 25.85 -11.17
CA TRP A 24 4.85 26.75 -10.23
C TRP A 24 3.75 26.07 -9.42
N VAL A 25 3.12 25.02 -9.95
CA VAL A 25 2.15 24.22 -9.20
C VAL A 25 2.84 23.51 -8.04
N ARG A 26 4.07 23.01 -8.23
CA ARG A 26 4.86 22.40 -7.14
C ARG A 26 5.15 23.38 -6.01
N THR A 27 5.32 24.67 -6.32
CA THR A 27 5.51 25.71 -5.30
C THR A 27 4.31 25.81 -4.36
N ILE A 28 3.08 25.66 -4.89
CA ILE A 28 1.86 25.67 -4.08
C ILE A 28 1.85 24.50 -3.09
N PHE A 29 2.15 23.29 -3.57
CA PHE A 29 2.24 22.11 -2.70
C PHE A 29 3.34 22.22 -1.65
N ASN A 30 4.48 22.84 -1.97
CA ASN A 30 5.53 23.11 -0.98
C ASN A 30 5.05 24.11 0.09
N SER A 31 4.37 25.19 -0.32
CA SER A 31 3.81 26.16 0.63
C SER A 31 2.75 25.54 1.54
N TYR A 32 1.95 24.59 1.03
CA TYR A 32 1.05 23.78 1.86
C TYR A 32 1.82 22.90 2.86
N ALA A 33 2.86 22.21 2.42
CA ALA A 33 3.69 21.36 3.28
C ALA A 33 4.46 22.13 4.38
N GLU A 34 4.63 23.44 4.21
CA GLU A 34 5.25 24.34 5.17
C GLU A 34 4.22 25.09 6.05
N ASP A 35 2.96 24.67 6.05
CA ASP A 35 1.83 25.28 6.78
C ASP A 35 1.56 26.76 6.42
N HIS A 36 2.02 27.22 5.25
CA HIS A 36 1.75 28.57 4.75
C HIS A 36 0.39 28.70 4.05
N ILE A 37 -0.26 27.58 3.74
CA ILE A 37 -1.58 27.48 3.10
C ILE A 37 -2.43 26.54 3.94
N THR A 38 -3.67 26.92 4.25
CA THR A 38 -4.62 26.07 4.98
C THR A 38 -5.22 24.96 4.13
N ASP A 39 -5.80 23.92 4.74
CA ASP A 39 -6.51 22.85 4.02
C ASP A 39 -7.61 23.40 3.10
N GLU A 40 -8.38 24.39 3.56
CA GLU A 40 -9.45 25.01 2.78
C GLU A 40 -8.90 25.75 1.56
N GLU A 41 -7.83 26.55 1.74
CA GLU A 41 -7.17 27.23 0.63
C GLU A 41 -6.57 26.23 -0.36
N MET A 42 -5.96 25.16 0.14
CA MET A 42 -5.39 24.11 -0.71
C MET A 42 -6.45 23.41 -1.55
N LEU A 43 -7.59 23.05 -0.95
CA LEU A 43 -8.72 22.45 -1.68
C LEU A 43 -9.30 23.39 -2.73
N ASN A 44 -9.44 24.68 -2.39
CA ASN A 44 -9.89 25.69 -3.35
C ASN A 44 -8.90 25.86 -4.51
N ILE A 45 -7.60 25.83 -4.23
CA ILE A 45 -6.55 25.92 -5.26
C ILE A 45 -6.58 24.67 -6.15
N ILE A 46 -6.64 23.46 -5.59
CA ILE A 46 -6.77 22.22 -6.37
C ILE A 46 -8.02 22.29 -7.25
N GLY A 47 -9.16 22.68 -6.68
CA GLY A 47 -10.42 22.85 -7.41
C GLY A 47 -10.29 23.81 -8.60
N TYR A 48 -9.61 24.94 -8.40
CA TYR A 48 -9.32 25.89 -9.47
C TYR A 48 -8.39 25.29 -10.54
N LEU A 49 -7.28 24.66 -10.13
CA LEU A 49 -6.31 24.04 -11.06
C LEU A 49 -6.94 22.94 -11.91
N VAL A 50 -7.86 22.18 -11.32
CA VAL A 50 -8.71 21.21 -12.02
C VAL A 50 -9.62 21.91 -13.01
N GLN A 51 -10.33 22.96 -12.58
CA GLN A 51 -11.28 23.69 -13.41
C GLN A 51 -10.62 24.29 -14.67
N ILE A 52 -9.39 24.77 -14.55
CA ILE A 52 -8.64 25.35 -15.68
C ILE A 52 -7.84 24.32 -16.48
N GLY A 53 -7.91 23.03 -16.12
CA GLY A 53 -7.24 21.94 -16.83
C GLY A 53 -5.74 21.84 -16.60
N VAL A 54 -5.18 22.56 -15.62
CA VAL A 54 -3.76 22.44 -15.23
C VAL A 54 -3.50 21.14 -14.48
N ILE A 55 -4.45 20.72 -13.64
CA ILE A 55 -4.49 19.38 -13.08
C ILE A 55 -5.60 18.63 -13.84
N PRO A 56 -5.26 17.75 -14.80
CA PRO A 56 -6.28 16.98 -15.49
C PRO A 56 -6.93 16.01 -14.50
N ILE A 57 -8.26 16.08 -14.36
CA ILE A 57 -9.03 14.96 -13.80
C ILE A 57 -9.39 14.05 -14.97
N SER A 58 -8.85 12.83 -15.00
CA SER A 58 -9.41 11.80 -15.88
C SER A 58 -10.84 11.54 -15.41
N GLN A 59 -11.85 11.96 -16.18
CA GLN A 59 -13.29 11.88 -15.85
C GLN A 59 -13.83 10.44 -15.69
N SER A 60 -12.96 9.46 -15.58
CA SER A 60 -13.25 8.15 -15.03
C SER A 60 -11.96 7.66 -14.36
N ILE A 61 -11.85 7.76 -13.04
CA ILE A 61 -11.04 6.76 -12.34
C ILE A 61 -11.87 5.48 -12.50
N ILE A 62 -11.61 4.77 -13.60
CA ILE A 62 -12.23 3.47 -13.83
C ILE A 62 -11.67 2.61 -12.71
N ASP A 63 -12.56 1.94 -12.00
CA ASP A 63 -12.25 0.96 -10.99
C ASP A 63 -12.57 -0.42 -11.55
N PRO A 64 -11.87 -0.87 -12.60
CA PRO A 64 -12.15 -2.19 -13.15
C PRO A 64 -11.51 -3.28 -12.27
N GLY A 65 -10.62 -2.91 -11.36
CA GLY A 65 -9.83 -3.82 -10.53
C GLY A 65 -10.49 -4.10 -9.19
N ASN A 66 -10.25 -5.31 -8.69
CA ASN A 66 -10.56 -5.68 -7.31
C ASN A 66 -9.33 -6.30 -6.65
N LEU A 67 -9.23 -6.13 -5.34
CA LEU A 67 -8.38 -6.93 -4.48
C LEU A 67 -9.08 -8.25 -4.17
N TYR A 68 -8.35 -9.35 -4.16
CA TYR A 68 -8.85 -10.64 -3.67
C TYR A 68 -7.72 -11.44 -3.02
N VAL A 69 -8.09 -12.43 -2.22
CA VAL A 69 -7.13 -13.26 -1.46
C VAL A 69 -7.07 -14.68 -2.01
N THR A 70 -5.88 -15.28 -2.03
CA THR A 70 -5.65 -16.69 -2.34
C THR A 70 -4.69 -17.30 -1.33
N TYR A 71 -5.13 -18.42 -0.75
CA TYR A 71 -4.34 -19.19 0.19
C TYR A 71 -3.75 -20.40 -0.54
N TYR A 72 -2.42 -20.48 -0.68
CA TYR A 72 -1.77 -21.68 -1.17
C TYR A 72 -1.57 -22.69 -0.06
N ASP A 73 -1.72 -23.97 -0.39
CA ASP A 73 -1.45 -25.05 0.54
C ASP A 73 0.00 -24.97 1.01
N ASN A 74 0.17 -25.12 2.32
CA ASN A 74 1.47 -25.14 2.94
C ASN A 74 1.96 -26.59 3.02
N PRO A 75 3.05 -26.96 2.32
CA PRO A 75 3.57 -28.32 2.37
C PRO A 75 4.28 -28.63 3.70
N ASN A 76 4.49 -27.63 4.55
CA ASN A 76 5.21 -27.75 5.81
C ASN A 76 4.28 -27.73 7.04
N PRO A 77 4.05 -28.86 7.71
CA PRO A 77 3.12 -28.97 8.85
C PRO A 77 3.36 -27.98 9.99
N ARG A 78 4.56 -27.40 10.07
CA ARG A 78 4.92 -26.38 11.05
C ARG A 78 4.02 -25.14 10.97
N TYR A 79 3.60 -24.74 9.78
CA TYR A 79 2.82 -23.50 9.58
C TYR A 79 1.33 -23.75 9.29
N ASP A 80 0.90 -25.01 9.15
CA ASP A 80 -0.49 -25.38 8.86
C ASP A 80 -1.46 -24.91 9.94
N GLY A 81 -1.08 -25.05 11.21
CA GLY A 81 -1.95 -24.69 12.34
C GLY A 81 -2.06 -23.18 12.56
N VAL A 82 -0.94 -22.48 12.76
CA VAL A 82 -0.94 -21.07 13.21
C VAL A 82 -0.93 -20.08 12.05
N SER A 83 -0.34 -20.42 10.90
CA SER A 83 -0.22 -19.46 9.79
C SER A 83 -1.26 -19.66 8.70
N GLY A 84 -1.60 -20.91 8.38
CA GLY A 84 -2.63 -21.22 7.39
C GLY A 84 -4.05 -21.19 7.98
N GLU A 85 -4.33 -22.10 8.92
CA GLU A 85 -5.69 -22.31 9.44
C GLU A 85 -6.18 -21.17 10.33
N VAL A 86 -5.36 -20.67 11.26
CA VAL A 86 -5.74 -19.52 12.12
C VAL A 86 -5.96 -18.26 11.29
N LEU A 87 -5.12 -17.98 10.30
CA LEU A 87 -5.29 -16.81 9.44
C LEU A 87 -6.61 -16.89 8.67
N ARG A 88 -6.86 -18.03 8.01
CA ARG A 88 -8.08 -18.26 7.23
C ARG A 88 -9.35 -18.23 8.10
N SER A 89 -9.31 -18.84 9.29
CA SER A 89 -10.46 -18.85 10.21
C SER A 89 -10.76 -17.50 10.85
N SER A 90 -9.75 -16.62 10.97
CA SER A 90 -9.91 -15.26 11.52
C SER A 90 -10.65 -14.29 10.57
N MET A 91 -10.77 -14.66 9.29
CA MET A 91 -11.30 -13.82 8.22
C MET A 91 -10.67 -12.41 8.17
N ILE A 92 -9.40 -12.28 8.57
CA ILE A 92 -8.76 -10.97 8.61
C ILE A 92 -8.47 -10.46 7.20
N LEU A 93 -7.91 -11.29 6.33
CA LEU A 93 -7.55 -10.87 4.97
C LEU A 93 -8.79 -10.54 4.15
N GLU A 94 -9.88 -11.30 4.33
CA GLU A 94 -11.17 -11.06 3.68
C GLU A 94 -11.75 -9.71 4.10
N ARG A 95 -11.69 -9.36 5.39
CA ARG A 95 -12.15 -8.04 5.87
C ARG A 95 -11.29 -6.90 5.34
N GLU A 96 -9.99 -7.10 5.23
CA GLU A 96 -9.11 -6.10 4.63
C GLU A 96 -9.35 -5.95 3.13
N VAL A 97 -9.60 -7.05 2.42
CA VAL A 97 -10.03 -7.06 1.01
C VAL A 97 -11.32 -6.27 0.82
N ASP A 98 -12.35 -6.54 1.61
CA ASP A 98 -13.63 -5.84 1.53
C ASP A 98 -13.44 -4.33 1.77
N TYR A 99 -12.74 -3.97 2.84
CA TYR A 99 -12.46 -2.56 3.16
C TYR A 99 -11.70 -1.87 2.02
N ILE A 100 -10.68 -2.53 1.45
CA ILE A 100 -9.88 -1.94 0.38
C ILE A 100 -10.73 -1.73 -0.87
N ASN A 101 -11.53 -2.73 -1.27
CA ASN A 101 -12.40 -2.62 -2.44
C ASN A 101 -13.51 -1.55 -2.27
N GLU A 102 -13.96 -1.30 -1.03
CA GLU A 102 -14.96 -0.27 -0.76
C GLU A 102 -14.39 1.15 -0.74
N ASN A 103 -13.12 1.31 -0.34
CA ASN A 103 -12.53 2.62 -0.03
C ASN A 103 -11.44 3.08 -1.01
N PHE A 104 -10.90 2.18 -1.82
CA PHE A 104 -9.85 2.48 -2.80
C PHE A 104 -10.32 2.19 -4.21
N ARG A 105 -9.77 2.92 -5.17
CA ARG A 105 -9.98 2.67 -6.59
C ARG A 105 -8.73 2.00 -7.15
N LEU A 106 -8.92 0.85 -7.78
CA LEU A 106 -7.84 0.03 -8.30
C LEU A 106 -7.92 0.01 -9.84
N PRO A 107 -6.91 0.52 -10.56
CA PRO A 107 -6.89 0.50 -12.02
C PRO A 107 -6.89 -0.92 -12.60
N HIS A 108 -6.43 -1.90 -11.82
CA HIS A 108 -6.34 -3.31 -12.17
C HIS A 108 -6.49 -4.17 -10.92
N ASP A 109 -6.80 -5.46 -11.12
CA ASP A 109 -6.83 -6.43 -10.03
C ASP A 109 -5.47 -6.54 -9.32
N ILE A 110 -5.52 -6.71 -8.01
CA ILE A 110 -4.39 -7.07 -7.15
C ILE A 110 -4.77 -8.36 -6.43
N GLN A 111 -3.79 -9.24 -6.21
CA GLN A 111 -3.98 -10.46 -5.44
C GLN A 111 -3.18 -10.40 -4.14
N ILE A 112 -3.80 -10.72 -3.00
CA ILE A 112 -3.08 -11.11 -1.80
C ILE A 112 -2.84 -12.61 -1.85
N ILE A 113 -1.59 -13.02 -1.73
CA ILE A 113 -1.15 -14.41 -1.75
C ILE A 113 -0.58 -14.79 -0.39
N THR A 114 -0.98 -15.92 0.16
CA THR A 114 -0.31 -16.52 1.31
C THR A 114 0.36 -17.83 0.93
N GLU A 115 1.67 -17.96 1.18
CA GLU A 115 2.47 -19.12 0.79
C GLU A 115 3.69 -19.34 1.72
N GLU A 116 4.36 -20.49 1.60
CA GLU A 116 5.65 -20.75 2.26
C GLU A 116 6.80 -20.17 1.40
N CYS A 117 7.56 -19.23 1.95
CA CYS A 117 8.58 -18.49 1.19
C CYS A 117 10.02 -18.90 1.51
N GLY A 118 10.24 -19.62 2.61
CA GLY A 118 11.54 -19.85 3.23
C GLY A 118 12.12 -18.62 3.97
N LYS A 119 11.35 -17.53 4.10
CA LYS A 119 11.80 -16.27 4.72
C LYS A 119 10.63 -15.53 5.42
N LYS A 120 10.93 -14.87 6.53
CA LYS A 120 9.98 -14.08 7.32
C LYS A 120 9.77 -12.69 6.71
N THR A 121 8.99 -12.61 5.63
CA THR A 121 8.77 -11.32 4.94
C THR A 121 7.35 -11.20 4.41
N THR A 122 6.99 -9.97 4.08
CA THR A 122 5.94 -9.61 3.14
C THR A 122 6.57 -8.79 2.02
N TYR A 123 5.92 -8.73 0.86
CA TYR A 123 6.33 -7.82 -0.21
C TYR A 123 5.23 -7.69 -1.27
N TYR A 124 5.19 -6.53 -1.91
CA TYR A 124 4.52 -6.33 -3.18
C TYR A 124 5.45 -6.65 -4.36
N ASN A 125 4.93 -7.35 -5.38
CA ASN A 125 5.58 -7.51 -6.68
C ASN A 125 4.54 -7.79 -7.76
N ASN A 126 4.59 -7.09 -8.90
CA ASN A 126 3.76 -7.36 -10.08
C ASN A 126 2.26 -7.61 -9.78
N ARG A 127 1.59 -6.71 -9.06
CA ARG A 127 0.16 -6.82 -8.69
C ARG A 127 -0.16 -7.93 -7.68
N GLU A 128 0.86 -8.49 -7.04
CA GLU A 128 0.72 -9.50 -5.99
C GLU A 128 1.29 -8.95 -4.68
N ILE A 129 0.51 -9.01 -3.61
CA ILE A 129 0.98 -8.80 -2.23
C ILE A 129 1.18 -10.18 -1.63
N VAL A 130 2.43 -10.58 -1.45
CA VAL A 130 2.79 -11.88 -0.90
C VAL A 130 3.00 -11.77 0.60
N ILE A 131 2.30 -12.60 1.36
CA ILE A 131 2.39 -12.72 2.81
C ILE A 131 2.90 -14.11 3.13
N CYS A 132 4.17 -14.21 3.53
CA CYS A 132 4.79 -15.49 3.81
C CYS A 132 4.27 -16.08 5.13
N TYR A 133 4.00 -17.39 5.15
CA TYR A 133 3.56 -18.09 6.35
C TYR A 133 4.58 -17.97 7.50
N GLU A 134 5.87 -17.82 7.20
CA GLU A 134 6.91 -17.57 8.20
C GLU A 134 6.79 -16.20 8.86
N PHE A 135 6.33 -15.19 8.12
CA PHE A 135 6.08 -13.85 8.67
C PHE A 135 4.88 -13.88 9.61
N ILE A 136 3.77 -14.48 9.19
CA ILE A 136 2.59 -14.69 10.04
C ILE A 136 2.99 -15.48 11.28
N ASN A 137 3.72 -16.58 11.09
CA ASN A 137 4.22 -17.38 12.20
C ASN A 137 5.07 -16.54 13.15
N ASP A 138 5.95 -15.67 12.65
CA ASP A 138 6.77 -14.83 13.50
C ASP A 138 5.92 -13.84 14.29
N LEU A 139 4.95 -13.16 13.66
CA LEU A 139 4.03 -12.26 14.34
C LEU A 139 3.25 -12.96 15.46
N PHE A 140 2.72 -14.15 15.21
CA PHE A 140 1.94 -14.88 16.20
C PHE A 140 2.85 -15.55 17.25
N TYR A 141 3.96 -16.20 16.89
CA TYR A 141 4.81 -16.88 17.88
C TYR A 141 5.56 -15.89 18.80
N THR A 142 6.05 -14.76 18.27
CA THR A 142 6.73 -13.74 19.09
C THR A 142 5.78 -13.07 20.08
N ASN A 143 4.53 -12.83 19.66
CA ASN A 143 3.54 -12.18 20.52
C ASN A 143 2.84 -13.16 21.48
N PHE A 144 2.69 -14.45 21.12
CA PHE A 144 1.89 -15.41 21.90
C PHE A 144 2.69 -16.40 22.76
N ILE A 145 3.82 -16.94 22.27
CA ILE A 145 4.42 -18.16 22.86
C ILE A 145 5.75 -17.87 23.60
N SER A 146 6.60 -16.98 23.11
CA SER A 146 7.95 -16.79 23.70
C SER A 146 7.99 -16.10 25.07
N ASN A 147 6.84 -15.77 25.64
CA ASN A 147 6.75 -15.10 26.93
C ASN A 147 5.91 -15.87 27.99
N GLU A 148 5.67 -17.17 27.78
CA GLU A 148 4.88 -18.01 28.71
C GLU A 148 5.33 -17.88 30.18
N ASP A 149 6.64 -17.78 30.44
CA ASP A 149 7.17 -17.63 31.81
C ASP A 149 6.85 -16.28 32.48
N LYS A 150 6.51 -15.25 31.70
CA LYS A 150 6.24 -13.89 32.19
C LYS A 150 4.76 -13.65 32.51
N TYR A 151 3.87 -14.53 32.07
CA TYR A 151 2.43 -14.26 32.03
C TYR A 151 1.59 -15.27 32.84
N LYS A 152 1.76 -15.24 34.17
CA LYS A 152 0.91 -15.96 35.15
C LYS A 152 -0.44 -15.29 35.44
N ARG A 153 -0.85 -14.26 34.66
CA ARG A 153 -2.07 -13.48 34.89
C ARG A 153 -3.01 -13.61 33.68
N ASP A 154 -4.26 -13.97 33.95
CA ASP A 154 -5.41 -14.11 33.02
C ASP A 154 -5.05 -14.39 31.56
N HIS A 155 -4.81 -15.68 31.28
CA HIS A 155 -4.35 -16.19 29.99
C HIS A 155 -5.24 -15.74 28.82
N ASP A 156 -6.56 -15.68 28.99
CA ASP A 156 -7.50 -15.32 27.92
C ASP A 156 -7.38 -13.84 27.49
N SER A 157 -7.33 -12.91 28.45
CA SER A 157 -7.13 -11.49 28.15
C SER A 157 -5.79 -11.20 27.47
N MET A 158 -4.75 -11.96 27.84
CA MET A 158 -3.42 -11.81 27.23
C MET A 158 -3.33 -12.42 25.84
N LEU A 159 -3.96 -13.57 25.61
CA LEU A 159 -4.09 -14.14 24.26
C LEU A 159 -4.84 -13.19 23.33
N LYS A 160 -5.93 -12.58 23.81
CA LYS A 160 -6.66 -11.56 23.05
C LYS A 160 -5.78 -10.35 22.73
N PHE A 161 -5.01 -9.86 23.70
CA PHE A 161 -4.08 -8.75 23.48
C PHE A 161 -3.02 -9.09 22.42
N ALA A 162 -2.36 -10.25 22.53
CA ALA A 162 -1.38 -10.70 21.56
C ALA A 162 -1.97 -10.87 20.15
N ALA A 163 -3.19 -11.41 20.07
CA ALA A 163 -3.94 -11.53 18.81
C ALA A 163 -4.25 -10.18 18.18
N THR A 164 -4.71 -9.22 18.98
CA THR A 164 -4.94 -7.85 18.53
C THR A 164 -3.66 -7.24 18.00
N GLN A 165 -2.53 -7.37 18.72
CA GLN A 165 -1.24 -6.82 18.28
C GLN A 165 -0.76 -7.45 16.96
N ALA A 166 -0.80 -8.77 16.85
CA ALA A 166 -0.42 -9.47 15.62
C ALA A 166 -1.30 -9.07 14.43
N THR A 167 -2.61 -8.93 14.67
CA THR A 167 -3.57 -8.47 13.67
C THR A 167 -3.28 -7.04 13.23
N SER A 168 -3.07 -6.11 14.17
CA SER A 168 -2.74 -4.72 13.87
C SER A 168 -1.45 -4.58 13.07
N MET A 169 -0.42 -5.36 13.40
CA MET A 169 0.83 -5.39 12.64
C MET A 169 0.63 -5.95 11.23
N LEU A 170 -0.14 -7.03 11.09
CA LEU A 170 -0.47 -7.59 9.78
C LEU A 170 -1.24 -6.59 8.92
N THR A 171 -2.26 -5.93 9.48
CA THR A 171 -3.03 -4.90 8.78
C THR A 171 -2.16 -3.72 8.36
N TYR A 172 -1.27 -3.23 9.24
CA TYR A 172 -0.32 -2.17 8.89
C TYR A 172 0.54 -2.54 7.67
N VAL A 173 1.10 -3.74 7.69
CA VAL A 173 1.96 -4.22 6.61
C VAL A 173 1.19 -4.42 5.31
N ILE A 174 -0.07 -4.90 5.36
CA ILE A 174 -0.93 -4.98 4.16
C ILE A 174 -1.10 -3.60 3.52
N TYR A 175 -1.33 -2.55 4.32
CA TYR A 175 -1.44 -1.20 3.78
C TYR A 175 -0.10 -0.64 3.27
N HIS A 176 1.01 -1.01 3.89
CA HIS A 176 2.34 -0.66 3.38
C HIS A 176 2.54 -1.27 1.98
N GLU A 177 2.29 -2.57 1.80
CA GLU A 177 2.42 -3.22 0.49
C GLU A 177 1.38 -2.72 -0.53
N LEU A 178 0.16 -2.39 -0.08
CA LEU A 178 -0.84 -1.74 -0.92
C LEU A 178 -0.35 -0.37 -1.41
N ALA A 179 0.40 0.39 -0.59
CA ALA A 179 0.96 1.66 -1.03
C ALA A 179 1.95 1.47 -2.19
N HIS A 180 2.82 0.46 -2.11
CA HIS A 180 3.70 0.10 -3.22
C HIS A 180 2.91 -0.28 -4.47
N ALA A 181 1.83 -1.04 -4.31
CA ALA A 181 0.94 -1.38 -5.42
C ALA A 181 0.30 -0.13 -6.05
N LEU A 182 -0.19 0.80 -5.24
CA LEU A 182 -0.78 2.05 -5.73
C LEU A 182 0.25 2.94 -6.41
N ILE A 183 1.47 3.05 -5.86
CA ILE A 183 2.56 3.82 -6.46
C ILE A 183 2.91 3.26 -7.84
N ASP A 184 3.00 1.93 -7.96
CA ASP A 184 3.30 1.24 -9.21
C ASP A 184 2.17 1.41 -10.24
N MET A 185 0.93 1.04 -9.87
CA MET A 185 -0.21 1.07 -10.78
C MET A 185 -0.58 2.46 -11.29
N TYR A 186 -0.40 3.50 -10.46
CA TYR A 186 -0.69 4.89 -10.84
C TYR A 186 0.56 5.61 -11.35
N GLU A 187 1.70 4.93 -11.48
CA GLU A 187 2.99 5.49 -11.92
C GLU A 187 3.36 6.76 -11.13
N LEU A 188 3.14 6.75 -9.81
CA LEU A 188 3.31 7.93 -8.97
C LEU A 188 4.79 8.31 -8.87
N PRO A 189 5.17 9.60 -9.03
CA PRO A 189 6.56 10.03 -9.04
C PRO A 189 7.15 10.18 -7.62
N ILE A 190 7.07 9.11 -6.81
CA ILE A 190 7.55 9.05 -5.43
C ILE A 190 8.98 8.50 -5.40
N LYS A 191 9.92 9.29 -4.87
CA LYS A 191 11.34 8.89 -4.76
C LYS A 191 11.62 7.96 -3.58
N ASN A 192 11.02 8.24 -2.43
CA ASN A 192 11.19 7.46 -1.21
C ASN A 192 9.88 6.69 -0.95
N GLN A 193 9.75 5.55 -1.63
CA GLN A 193 8.52 4.75 -1.61
C GLN A 193 8.27 4.14 -0.23
N GLU A 194 9.31 3.63 0.45
CA GLU A 194 9.18 3.05 1.80
C GLU A 194 8.60 4.05 2.82
N SER A 195 9.15 5.27 2.88
CA SER A 195 8.61 6.27 3.80
C SER A 195 7.21 6.73 3.41
N ALA A 196 6.89 6.76 2.11
CA ALA A 196 5.54 7.05 1.65
C ALA A 196 4.56 5.92 2.02
N ALA A 197 5.00 4.66 1.92
CA ALA A 197 4.23 3.48 2.28
C ALA A 197 3.95 3.43 3.79
N ASP A 198 4.95 3.73 4.63
CA ASP A 198 4.78 3.82 6.08
C ASP A 198 3.79 4.91 6.50
N GLN A 199 3.88 6.08 5.85
CA GLN A 199 2.96 7.20 6.09
C GLN A 199 1.55 6.85 5.61
N PHE A 200 1.42 6.27 4.43
CA PHE A 200 0.14 5.82 3.89
C PHE A 200 -0.53 4.83 4.85
N ALA A 201 0.17 3.77 5.27
CA ALA A 201 -0.37 2.78 6.19
C ALA A 201 -0.83 3.41 7.51
N SER A 202 -0.02 4.32 8.07
CA SER A 202 -0.37 5.06 9.29
C SER A 202 -1.61 5.92 9.10
N LEU A 203 -1.72 6.66 8.00
CA LEU A 203 -2.85 7.53 7.70
C LEU A 203 -4.15 6.74 7.47
N VAL A 204 -4.08 5.62 6.75
CA VAL A 204 -5.25 4.75 6.54
C VAL A 204 -5.74 4.19 7.87
N LEU A 205 -4.84 3.71 8.72
CA LEU A 205 -5.21 3.22 10.06
C LEU A 205 -5.77 4.33 10.95
N LEU A 206 -5.17 5.52 10.95
CA LEU A 206 -5.68 6.67 11.69
C LEU A 206 -7.06 7.10 11.19
N HIS A 207 -7.29 7.09 9.89
CA HIS A 207 -8.60 7.41 9.32
C HIS A 207 -9.65 6.36 9.73
N ARG A 208 -9.30 5.08 9.62
CA ARG A 208 -10.20 3.96 9.91
C ARG A 208 -10.55 3.83 11.39
N TYR A 209 -9.59 4.04 12.29
CA TYR A 209 -9.75 3.78 13.72
C TYR A 209 -9.69 5.02 14.61
N GLY A 210 -9.04 6.10 14.16
CA GLY A 210 -8.87 7.34 14.94
C GLY A 210 -10.17 8.09 15.21
N ASN A 211 -11.20 7.90 14.37
CA ASN A 211 -12.53 8.45 14.60
C ASN A 211 -13.43 7.56 15.48
N SER A 212 -12.98 6.35 15.83
CA SER A 212 -13.78 5.36 16.57
C SER A 212 -13.60 5.43 18.10
N GLY A 213 -12.77 6.34 18.62
CA GLY A 213 -12.62 6.58 20.06
C GLY A 213 -12.20 5.37 20.90
N THR A 214 -11.68 4.31 20.28
CA THR A 214 -11.32 3.05 20.94
C THR A 214 -9.91 2.63 20.52
N MET A 215 -8.93 3.21 21.21
CA MET A 215 -7.62 2.58 21.44
C MET A 215 -7.68 1.80 22.76
#